data_AF-A0A4Q3RD46-F1
#
_entry.id   AF-A0A4Q3RD46-F1
#
_cell.length_a   1.000
_cell.length_b   1.000
_cell.length_c   1.000
_cell.angle_alpha   90.00
_cell.angle_beta   90.00
_cell.angle_gamma   90.00
#
_symmetry.space_group_name_H-M   'P 1'
#
loop_
_entity.id
_entity.type
_entity.pdbx_description
1 polymer ?
#
loop_
_entity_poly.entity_id
_entity_poly.type
_entity_poly.pdbx_seq_one_letter_code
_entity_poly.pdbx_strand_id
1 'polypeptide(L)'
;AIRLLRIFRIFQLTHYLDESAVMGKALIKSLKRITVFLSVLIVAVTILGTIMYAIEHEHNEGFKTIPQSIYWAIVTITTVGYGDVTPITHLGKIVSSVIMMLGYALIAVPTGIVAAELTKQKDADLFHHQKRVGECPNCGLDIYDPNANYCRNCGKPLPEEAMVLDKRKLGDI
;
A
#
# COMPACT_ATOMS: atom_id res chain seq x y z
N ALA A 1 26.78 -34.75 2.47
CA ALA A 1 25.41 -34.34 2.11
C ALA A 1 24.60 -33.65 3.24
N ILE A 2 25.03 -33.65 4.51
CA ILE A 2 24.20 -33.18 5.66
C ILE A 2 24.09 -31.64 5.79
N ARG A 3 24.96 -30.85 5.14
CA ARG A 3 24.93 -29.37 5.21
C ARG A 3 23.78 -28.72 4.43
N LEU A 4 23.28 -29.38 3.38
CA LEU A 4 22.16 -28.89 2.56
C LEU A 4 20.81 -28.93 3.30
N LEU A 5 20.65 -29.82 4.29
CA LEU A 5 19.43 -29.89 5.09
C LEU A 5 19.18 -28.65 5.98
N ARG A 6 20.18 -27.77 6.18
CA ARG A 6 19.95 -26.46 6.80
C ARG A 6 19.11 -25.52 5.93
N ILE A 7 19.02 -25.77 4.62
CA ILE A 7 18.15 -25.00 3.71
C ILE A 7 16.67 -25.21 4.05
N PHE A 8 16.29 -26.35 4.63
CA PHE A 8 14.91 -26.59 5.09
C PHE A 8 14.50 -25.70 6.26
N ARG A 9 15.47 -25.13 7.00
CA ARG A 9 15.18 -24.13 8.04
C ARG A 9 14.68 -22.80 7.44
N ILE A 10 14.98 -22.51 6.16
CA ILE A 10 14.38 -21.39 5.42
C ILE A 10 12.90 -21.64 5.15
N PHE A 11 12.44 -22.90 5.09
CA PHE A 11 11.02 -23.20 4.94
C PHE A 11 10.21 -22.92 6.21
N GLN A 12 10.84 -22.72 7.39
CA GLN A 12 10.14 -22.15 8.56
C GLN A 12 9.77 -20.67 8.38
N LEU A 13 10.28 -20.00 7.34
CA LEU A 13 9.82 -18.67 6.96
C LEU A 13 8.35 -18.69 6.51
N THR A 14 7.77 -19.84 6.13
CA THR A 14 6.36 -19.92 5.74
C THR A 14 5.40 -19.56 6.87
N HIS A 15 5.77 -19.81 8.13
CA HIS A 15 4.99 -19.35 9.29
C HIS A 15 5.08 -17.83 9.48
N TYR A 16 6.15 -17.19 8.98
CA TYR A 16 6.26 -15.73 8.85
C TYR A 16 5.53 -15.20 7.60
N LEU A 17 5.36 -16.07 6.60
CA LEU A 17 4.64 -15.73 5.38
C LEU A 17 3.12 -15.72 5.57
N ASP A 18 2.57 -16.40 6.58
CA ASP A 18 1.14 -16.32 6.93
C ASP A 18 0.75 -14.90 7.40
N GLU A 19 1.63 -14.18 8.09
CA GLU A 19 1.47 -12.76 8.38
C GLU A 19 1.75 -11.89 7.13
N SER A 20 2.71 -12.27 6.28
CA SER A 20 2.99 -11.57 5.00
C SER A 20 1.87 -11.74 3.96
N ALA A 21 1.02 -12.76 4.08
CA ALA A 21 -0.13 -12.99 3.22
C ALA A 21 -1.16 -11.85 3.36
N VAL A 22 -1.14 -11.15 4.50
CA VAL A 22 -1.92 -9.92 4.70
C VAL A 22 -1.40 -8.82 3.77
N MET A 23 -0.08 -8.62 3.68
CA MET A 23 0.54 -7.66 2.74
C MET A 23 0.32 -8.05 1.27
N GLY A 24 0.42 -9.33 0.93
CA GLY A 24 0.15 -9.84 -0.42
C GLY A 24 -1.32 -9.60 -0.85
N LYS A 25 -2.28 -9.86 0.05
CA LYS A 25 -3.70 -9.56 -0.19
C LYS A 25 -3.97 -8.05 -0.26
N ALA A 26 -3.27 -7.22 0.51
CA ALA A 26 -3.35 -5.76 0.46
C ALA A 26 -2.89 -5.21 -0.89
N LEU A 27 -1.77 -5.74 -1.40
CA LEU A 27 -1.22 -5.39 -2.70
C LEU A 27 -2.21 -5.75 -3.82
N ILE A 28 -2.75 -6.97 -3.83
CA ILE A 28 -3.71 -7.41 -4.84
C ILE A 28 -5.00 -6.56 -4.80
N LYS A 29 -5.48 -6.20 -3.61
CA LYS A 29 -6.61 -5.25 -3.47
C LYS A 29 -6.26 -3.85 -3.96
N SER A 30 -5.01 -3.42 -3.78
CA SER A 30 -4.50 -2.13 -4.25
C SER A 30 -4.23 -2.10 -5.76
N LEU A 31 -4.03 -3.25 -6.42
CA LEU A 31 -3.71 -3.32 -7.85
C LEU A 31 -4.73 -2.59 -8.70
N LYS A 32 -6.04 -2.72 -8.43
CA LYS A 32 -7.07 -2.00 -9.21
C LYS A 32 -6.91 -0.48 -9.11
N ARG A 33 -6.61 0.06 -7.92
CA ARG A 33 -6.37 1.49 -7.71
C ARG A 33 -5.06 1.94 -8.35
N ILE A 34 -4.01 1.12 -8.23
CA ILE A 34 -2.70 1.36 -8.85
C ILE A 34 -2.80 1.33 -10.38
N THR A 35 -3.56 0.40 -10.97
CA THR A 35 -3.78 0.34 -12.43
C THR A 35 -4.47 1.59 -12.95
N VAL A 36 -5.49 2.10 -12.26
CA VAL A 36 -6.16 3.37 -12.63
C VAL A 36 -5.19 4.54 -12.52
N PHE A 37 -4.35 4.57 -11.49
CA PHE A 37 -3.33 5.61 -11.35
C PHE A 37 -2.29 5.54 -12.48
N LEU A 38 -1.80 4.34 -12.81
CA LEU A 38 -0.85 4.12 -13.89
C LEU A 38 -1.44 4.47 -15.26
N SER A 39 -2.74 4.24 -15.50
CA SER A 39 -3.36 4.62 -16.77
C SER A 39 -3.45 6.14 -16.92
N VAL A 40 -3.82 6.87 -15.86
CA VAL A 40 -3.79 8.34 -15.84
C VAL A 40 -2.36 8.85 -16.08
N LEU A 41 -1.38 8.18 -15.47
CA LEU A 41 0.03 8.51 -15.67
C LEU A 41 0.48 8.37 -17.11
N ILE A 42 0.13 7.26 -17.77
CA ILE A 42 0.46 7.02 -19.18
C ILE A 42 -0.13 8.14 -20.04
N VAL A 43 -1.39 8.52 -19.81
CA VAL A 43 -2.02 9.63 -20.55
C VAL A 43 -1.28 10.95 -20.29
N ALA A 44 -0.92 11.24 -19.03
CA ALA A 44 -0.20 12.46 -18.67
C ALA A 44 1.18 12.54 -19.35
N VAL A 45 1.98 11.46 -19.34
CA VAL A 45 3.30 11.46 -20.01
C VAL A 45 3.17 11.51 -21.52
N THR A 46 2.11 10.95 -22.11
CA THR A 46 1.83 11.13 -23.54
C THR A 46 1.58 12.59 -23.87
N ILE A 47 0.72 13.27 -23.10
CA ILE A 47 0.44 14.70 -23.31
C ILE A 47 1.69 15.56 -23.12
N LEU A 48 2.41 15.38 -22.00
CA LEU A 48 3.63 16.14 -21.70
C LEU A 48 4.74 15.88 -22.72
N GLY A 49 4.90 14.62 -23.16
CA GLY A 49 5.83 14.24 -24.22
C GLY A 49 5.48 14.87 -25.55
N THR A 50 4.19 14.93 -25.93
CA THR A 50 3.74 15.61 -27.16
C THR A 50 3.94 17.12 -27.08
N ILE A 51 3.73 17.75 -25.91
CA ILE A 51 4.03 19.17 -25.71
C ILE A 51 5.53 19.43 -25.88
N MET A 52 6.39 18.58 -25.30
CA MET A 52 7.84 18.76 -25.43
C MET A 52 8.32 18.52 -26.86
N TYR A 53 7.76 17.54 -27.55
CA TYR A 53 7.97 17.33 -28.98
C TYR A 53 7.67 18.62 -29.77
N ALA A 54 6.50 19.24 -29.53
CA ALA A 54 6.11 20.46 -30.24
C ALA A 54 7.06 21.65 -30.01
N ILE A 55 7.74 21.71 -28.86
CA ILE A 55 8.67 22.80 -28.52
C ILE A 55 10.09 22.52 -29.05
N GLU A 56 10.54 21.28 -28.95
CA GLU A 56 11.95 20.91 -29.15
C GLU A 56 12.23 20.25 -30.51
N HIS A 57 11.23 19.82 -31.30
CA HIS A 57 11.48 19.02 -32.51
C HIS A 57 12.35 19.70 -33.56
N GLU A 58 12.31 21.04 -33.67
CA GLU A 58 13.11 21.80 -34.65
C GLU A 58 14.54 22.03 -34.17
N HIS A 59 14.74 22.04 -32.86
CA HIS A 59 15.98 22.50 -32.23
C HIS A 59 16.85 21.34 -31.74
N ASN A 60 16.26 20.17 -31.48
CA ASN A 60 16.89 19.10 -30.73
C ASN A 60 16.65 17.73 -31.35
N GLU A 61 17.73 17.03 -31.71
CA GLU A 61 17.63 15.69 -32.29
C GLU A 61 17.04 14.65 -31.34
N GLY A 62 17.14 14.88 -30.02
CA GLY A 62 16.55 14.02 -29.00
C GLY A 62 15.01 14.02 -28.96
N PHE A 63 14.37 15.02 -29.61
CA PHE A 63 12.92 15.16 -29.70
C PHE A 63 12.40 15.04 -31.14
N LYS A 64 13.08 14.27 -32.02
CA LYS A 64 12.64 14.09 -33.42
C LYS A 64 11.36 13.29 -33.59
N THR A 65 11.02 12.44 -32.63
CA THR A 65 9.82 11.60 -32.68
C THR A 65 8.99 11.71 -31.41
N ILE A 66 7.67 11.57 -31.54
CA ILE A 66 6.76 11.57 -30.40
C ILE A 66 7.14 10.47 -29.38
N PRO A 67 7.44 9.22 -29.78
CA PRO A 67 7.83 8.18 -28.82
C PRO A 67 9.10 8.51 -28.01
N GLN A 68 10.11 9.14 -28.63
CA GLN A 68 11.30 9.59 -27.89
C GLN A 68 10.97 10.67 -26.86
N SER A 69 10.08 11.59 -27.23
CA SER A 69 9.62 12.65 -26.34
C SER A 69 8.79 12.11 -25.16
N ILE A 70 7.99 11.06 -25.40
CA ILE A 70 7.28 10.31 -24.35
C ILE A 70 8.26 9.59 -23.44
N TYR A 71 9.29 8.94 -23.99
CA TYR A 71 10.34 8.31 -23.21
C TYR A 71 11.03 9.31 -22.27
N TRP A 72 11.38 10.49 -22.78
CA TRP A 72 11.92 11.58 -21.97
C TRP A 72 10.95 12.00 -20.85
N ALA A 73 9.67 12.15 -21.16
CA ALA A 73 8.64 12.52 -20.18
C ALA A 73 8.51 11.46 -19.07
N ILE A 74 8.57 10.17 -19.42
CA ILE A 74 8.56 9.05 -18.45
C ILE A 74 9.78 9.13 -17.53
N VAL A 75 10.98 9.23 -18.08
CA VAL A 75 12.24 9.27 -17.31
C VAL A 75 12.30 10.50 -16.39
N THR A 76 11.74 11.62 -16.84
CA THR A 76 11.68 12.87 -16.06
C THR A 76 10.64 12.80 -14.95
N ILE A 77 9.40 12.38 -15.25
CA ILE A 77 8.33 12.32 -14.25
C ILE A 77 8.59 11.26 -13.18
N THR A 78 9.28 10.17 -13.54
CA THR A 78 9.71 9.11 -12.62
C THR A 78 10.97 9.49 -11.84
N THR A 79 11.51 10.70 -12.05
CA THR A 79 12.70 11.23 -11.38
C THR A 79 13.99 10.44 -11.63
N VAL A 80 14.01 9.56 -12.65
CA VAL A 80 15.20 8.78 -13.02
C VAL A 80 16.26 9.67 -13.66
N GLY A 81 15.84 10.49 -14.64
CA GLY A 81 16.69 11.54 -15.22
C GLY A 81 18.02 11.06 -15.79
N TYR A 82 18.02 10.10 -16.72
CA TYR A 82 19.26 9.56 -17.33
C TYR A 82 20.15 10.65 -17.98
N GLY A 83 19.55 11.73 -18.48
CA GLY A 83 20.27 12.84 -19.10
C GLY A 83 20.72 12.56 -20.54
N ASP A 84 20.26 11.46 -21.14
CA ASP A 84 20.48 11.07 -22.53
C ASP A 84 19.75 12.00 -23.52
N VAL A 85 18.56 12.47 -23.14
CA VAL A 85 17.79 13.48 -23.86
C VAL A 85 17.45 14.60 -22.89
N THR A 86 17.72 15.85 -23.26
CA THR A 86 17.39 17.03 -22.44
C THR A 86 16.95 18.20 -23.33
N PRO A 87 15.98 19.01 -22.89
CA PRO A 87 15.53 20.19 -23.64
C PRO A 87 16.63 21.25 -23.66
N ILE A 88 16.84 21.85 -24.83
CA ILE A 88 17.86 22.88 -25.01
C ILE A 88 17.24 24.28 -25.05
N THR A 89 15.98 24.40 -25.46
CA THR A 89 15.31 25.70 -25.61
C THR A 89 14.96 26.30 -24.24
N HIS A 90 14.89 27.63 -24.18
CA HIS A 90 14.49 28.35 -22.97
C HIS A 90 13.08 27.94 -22.53
N LEU A 91 12.14 27.81 -23.48
CA LEU A 91 10.77 27.37 -23.19
C LEU A 91 10.73 25.92 -22.72
N GLY A 92 11.46 25.00 -23.37
CA GLY A 92 11.55 23.60 -22.97
C GLY A 92 12.12 23.42 -21.57
N LYS A 93 13.10 24.23 -21.17
CA LYS A 93 13.65 24.24 -19.80
C LYS A 93 12.63 24.71 -18.75
N ILE A 94 11.85 25.75 -19.05
CA ILE A 94 10.77 26.22 -18.15
C ILE A 94 9.68 25.16 -18.01
N VAL A 95 9.26 24.55 -19.11
CA VAL A 95 8.26 23.46 -19.07
C VAL A 95 8.80 22.27 -18.28
N SER A 96 10.08 21.95 -18.44
CA SER A 96 10.71 20.82 -17.75
C SER A 96 10.84 21.02 -16.26
N SER A 97 11.14 22.24 -15.79
CA SER A 97 11.17 22.51 -14.35
C SER A 97 9.79 22.31 -13.71
N VAL A 98 8.72 22.70 -14.41
CA VAL A 98 7.34 22.43 -13.97
C VAL A 98 7.06 20.93 -13.95
N ILE A 99 7.45 20.19 -14.99
CA ILE A 99 7.28 18.72 -15.04
C ILE A 99 8.03 18.03 -13.90
N MET A 100 9.25 18.47 -13.58
CA MET A 100 10.03 17.93 -12.46
C MET A 100 9.33 18.14 -11.11
N MET A 101 8.72 19.32 -10.89
CA MET A 101 7.90 19.56 -9.68
C MET A 101 6.66 18.67 -9.63
N LEU A 102 5.99 18.45 -10.75
CA LEU A 102 4.84 17.54 -10.85
C LEU A 102 5.23 16.08 -10.53
N GLY A 103 6.43 15.66 -10.91
CA GLY A 103 6.95 14.32 -10.59
C GLY A 103 7.00 14.04 -9.09
N TYR A 104 7.36 15.02 -8.26
CA TYR A 104 7.35 14.85 -6.80
C TYR A 104 5.94 14.65 -6.23
N ALA A 105 4.96 15.42 -6.71
CA ALA A 105 3.57 15.27 -6.30
C ALA A 105 3.02 13.88 -6.69
N LEU A 106 3.47 13.34 -7.81
CA LEU A 106 3.06 12.05 -8.31
C LEU A 106 3.51 10.88 -7.43
N ILE A 107 4.74 10.92 -6.90
CA ILE A 107 5.30 9.86 -6.03
C ILE A 107 4.48 9.70 -4.73
N ALA A 108 3.84 10.78 -4.26
CA ALA A 108 3.00 10.75 -3.07
C ALA A 108 1.72 9.91 -3.26
N VAL A 109 1.17 9.83 -4.47
CA VAL A 109 -0.11 9.16 -4.76
C VAL A 109 -0.06 7.63 -4.56
N PRO A 110 0.86 6.85 -5.19
CA PRO A 110 0.91 5.41 -4.99
C PRO A 110 1.29 5.07 -3.54
N THR A 111 2.16 5.87 -2.93
CA THR A 111 2.51 5.75 -1.51
C THR A 111 1.27 5.92 -0.62
N GLY A 112 0.44 6.93 -0.88
CA GLY A 112 -0.82 7.16 -0.17
C GLY A 112 -1.85 6.05 -0.38
N ILE A 113 -1.98 5.53 -1.61
CA ILE A 113 -2.88 4.40 -1.92
C ILE A 113 -2.51 3.16 -1.11
N VAL A 114 -1.21 2.82 -1.08
CA VAL A 114 -0.71 1.66 -0.32
C VAL A 114 -0.86 1.90 1.18
N ALA A 115 -0.49 3.08 1.68
CA ALA A 115 -0.64 3.42 3.10
C ALA A 115 -2.10 3.32 3.56
N ALA A 116 -3.05 3.81 2.76
CA ALA A 116 -4.47 3.75 3.07
C ALA A 116 -4.99 2.30 3.13
N GLU A 117 -4.51 1.40 2.27
CA GLU A 117 -4.91 -0.01 2.31
C GLU A 117 -4.29 -0.76 3.51
N LEU A 118 -3.04 -0.43 3.87
CA LEU A 118 -2.38 -0.97 5.06
C LEU A 118 -3.11 -0.55 6.36
N THR A 119 -3.53 0.72 6.47
CA THR A 119 -4.31 1.17 7.62
C THR A 119 -5.67 0.49 7.70
N LYS A 120 -6.37 0.33 6.56
CA LYS A 120 -7.66 -0.40 6.51
C LYS A 120 -7.56 -1.85 6.96
N GLN A 121 -6.45 -2.54 6.66
CA GLN A 121 -6.23 -3.90 7.15
C GLN A 121 -5.97 -3.94 8.64
N LYS A 122 -5.14 -3.01 9.17
CA LYS A 122 -4.90 -2.89 10.60
C LYS A 122 -6.19 -2.62 11.38
N ASP A 123 -7.06 -1.75 10.86
CA ASP A 123 -8.36 -1.50 11.48
C ASP A 123 -9.25 -2.75 11.44
N ALA A 124 -9.32 -3.46 10.31
CA ALA A 124 -10.09 -4.69 10.21
C ALA A 124 -9.58 -5.80 11.15
N ASP A 125 -8.26 -5.93 11.32
CA ASP A 125 -7.66 -6.86 12.27
C ASP A 125 -7.88 -6.40 13.73
N LEU A 126 -7.88 -5.10 14.01
CA LEU A 126 -8.26 -4.54 15.32
C LEU A 126 -9.74 -4.80 15.66
N PHE A 127 -10.64 -4.73 14.68
CA PHE A 127 -12.07 -5.06 14.88
C PHE A 127 -12.31 -6.57 15.02
N HIS A 128 -11.50 -7.43 14.39
CA HIS A 128 -11.57 -8.88 14.60
C HIS A 128 -10.83 -9.36 15.86
N HIS A 129 -9.84 -8.61 16.36
CA HIS A 129 -9.30 -8.75 17.72
C HIS A 129 -10.17 -8.02 18.76
N GLN A 130 -11.49 -8.24 18.72
CA GLN A 130 -12.29 -8.03 19.91
C GLN A 130 -11.75 -9.01 20.95
N LYS A 131 -10.95 -8.52 21.92
CA LYS A 131 -10.41 -9.37 22.99
C LYS A 131 -11.58 -10.04 23.70
N ARG A 132 -11.56 -11.37 23.76
CA ARG A 132 -12.53 -12.15 24.53
C ARG A 132 -12.42 -11.70 26.00
N VAL A 133 -13.42 -10.99 26.48
CA VAL A 133 -13.46 -10.49 27.88
C VAL A 133 -13.86 -11.59 28.86
N GLY A 134 -14.51 -12.66 28.38
CA GLY A 134 -14.90 -13.79 29.21
C GLY A 134 -15.65 -14.88 28.45
N GLU A 135 -16.12 -15.86 29.20
CA GLU A 135 -16.97 -16.95 28.71
C GLU A 135 -18.27 -16.97 29.49
N CYS A 136 -19.39 -17.24 28.82
CA CYS A 136 -20.66 -17.40 29.52
C CYS A 136 -20.64 -18.70 30.35
N PRO A 137 -20.81 -18.64 31.69
CA PRO A 137 -20.72 -19.82 32.56
C PRO A 137 -21.86 -20.83 32.34
N ASN A 138 -22.93 -20.44 31.64
CA ASN A 138 -24.07 -21.30 31.40
C ASN A 138 -24.05 -22.01 30.04
N CYS A 139 -23.47 -21.40 29.00
CA CYS A 139 -23.50 -21.96 27.64
C CYS A 139 -22.16 -21.97 26.92
N GLY A 140 -21.08 -21.49 27.56
CA GLY A 140 -19.74 -21.49 26.99
C GLY A 140 -19.51 -20.49 25.84
N LEU A 141 -20.43 -19.54 25.63
CA LEU A 141 -20.28 -18.56 24.55
C LEU A 141 -19.20 -17.54 24.90
N ASP A 142 -18.31 -17.27 23.95
CA ASP A 142 -17.33 -16.18 24.03
C ASP A 142 -18.01 -14.82 24.15
N ILE A 143 -17.62 -14.05 25.16
CA ILE A 143 -18.12 -12.70 25.41
C ILE A 143 -17.04 -11.73 24.96
N TYR A 144 -17.44 -10.78 24.12
CA TYR A 144 -16.55 -9.76 23.57
C TYR A 144 -16.94 -8.33 23.99
N ASP A 145 -18.15 -8.14 24.54
CA ASP A 145 -18.66 -6.85 24.99
C ASP A 145 -18.54 -6.74 26.52
N PRO A 146 -17.69 -5.84 27.04
CA PRO A 146 -17.47 -5.68 28.48
C PRO A 146 -18.66 -5.05 29.23
N ASN A 147 -19.74 -4.65 28.55
CA ASN A 147 -20.94 -4.09 29.19
C ASN A 147 -22.17 -5.00 28.98
N ALA A 148 -21.98 -6.24 28.53
CA ALA A 148 -23.08 -7.17 28.33
C ALA A 148 -23.63 -7.70 29.68
N ASN A 149 -24.84 -7.26 30.05
CA ASN A 149 -25.54 -7.74 31.25
C ASN A 149 -26.19 -9.12 31.05
N TYR A 150 -26.47 -9.50 29.80
CA TYR A 150 -27.14 -10.76 29.44
C TYR A 150 -26.39 -11.45 28.29
N CYS A 151 -26.36 -12.78 28.30
CA CYS A 151 -25.78 -13.57 27.22
C CYS A 151 -26.68 -13.53 25.97
N ARG A 152 -26.11 -13.22 24.80
CA ARG A 152 -26.85 -13.16 23.52
C ARG A 152 -27.37 -14.50 23.02
N ASN A 153 -26.76 -15.62 23.45
CA ASN A 153 -27.20 -16.96 23.05
C ASN A 153 -28.23 -17.54 24.03
N CYS A 154 -27.94 -17.53 25.34
CA CYS A 154 -28.80 -18.20 26.33
C CYS A 154 -29.71 -17.28 27.15
N GLY A 155 -29.59 -15.95 27.02
CA GLY A 155 -30.45 -14.97 27.70
C GLY A 155 -30.25 -14.85 29.21
N LYS A 156 -29.35 -15.63 29.83
CA LYS A 156 -29.08 -15.56 31.27
C LYS A 156 -28.20 -14.34 31.61
N PRO A 157 -28.37 -13.77 32.82
CA PRO A 157 -27.53 -12.67 33.28
C PRO A 157 -26.07 -13.11 33.40
N LEU A 158 -25.15 -12.24 32.97
CA LEU A 158 -23.72 -12.48 33.05
C LEU A 158 -23.21 -11.94 34.40
N PRO A 159 -22.56 -12.78 35.24
CA PRO A 159 -21.98 -12.31 36.49
C PRO A 159 -20.75 -11.44 36.20
N GLU A 160 -20.61 -10.33 36.92
CA GLU A 160 -19.52 -9.34 36.76
C GLU A 160 -18.12 -9.98 36.88
N GLU A 161 -18.02 -11.08 37.63
CA GLU A 161 -16.79 -11.87 37.86
C GLU A 161 -16.33 -12.66 36.62
N ALA A 162 -17.24 -13.07 35.72
CA ALA A 162 -16.89 -13.81 34.50
C ALA A 162 -16.10 -12.95 33.48
N MET A 163 -16.04 -11.64 33.72
CA MET A 163 -15.41 -10.63 32.86
C MET A 163 -13.98 -10.28 33.31
N VAL A 164 -13.53 -10.84 34.44
CA VAL A 164 -12.26 -10.47 35.11
C VAL A 164 -11.12 -11.44 34.78
N LEU A 165 -11.43 -12.64 34.25
CA LEU A 165 -10.45 -13.70 34.05
C LEU A 165 -9.33 -13.36 33.06
N ASP A 166 -9.53 -12.41 32.14
CA ASP A 166 -8.48 -11.99 31.19
C ASP A 166 -7.64 -10.78 31.71
N LYS A 167 -8.17 -9.98 32.65
CA LYS A 167 -7.39 -8.87 33.24
C LYS A 167 -6.16 -9.35 34.02
N ARG A 168 -6.23 -10.55 34.63
CA ARG A 168 -5.10 -11.14 35.36
C ARG A 168 -3.97 -11.60 34.44
N LYS A 169 -4.27 -12.06 33.22
CA LYS A 169 -3.25 -12.47 32.24
C LYS A 169 -2.61 -11.29 31.50
N LEU A 170 -3.29 -10.15 31.46
CA LEU A 170 -2.77 -8.92 30.84
C LEU A 170 -1.88 -8.07 31.76
N GLY A 171 -1.82 -8.39 33.07
CA GLY A 171 -1.00 -7.68 34.05
C GLY A 171 0.42 -8.24 34.26
N ASP A 172 0.74 -9.36 33.59
CA ASP A 172 2.01 -10.08 33.74
C ASP A 172 2.96 -9.93 32.52
N ILE A 173 2.77 -8.91 31.68
CA ILE A 173 3.69 -8.53 30.59
C ILE A 173 4.10 -7.07 30.73
#